data_AF-A0A8J3TPI7-F1
#
_entry.id   AF-A0A8J3TPI7-F1
#
_cell.length_a   1.000
_cell.length_b   1.000
_cell.length_c   1.000
_cell.angle_alpha   90.00
_cell.angle_beta   90.00
_cell.angle_gamma   90.00
#
_symmetry.space_group_name_H-M   'P 1'
#
loop_
_entity.id
_entity.type
_entity.pdbx_description
1 polymer ?
#
loop_
_entity_poly.entity_id
_entity_poly.type
_entity_poly.pdbx_seq_one_letter_code
_entity_poly.pdbx_strand_id
1 'polypeptide(L)'
;MFQPHGLLSAVDLISARVDPNPGLMKPNPHLVQQATLGLGADPSLTLLVGDSATDMLASKAAGVTAVGYANKPGKADRLSAAGADVLVTSINELLVAL
;
A
#
# COMPACT_ATOMS: atom_id res chain seq x y z
N MET A 1 -11.13 9.39 -11.09
CA MET A 1 -11.53 8.36 -10.11
C MET A 1 -11.76 8.94 -8.72
N PHE A 2 -10.95 9.88 -8.20
CA PHE A 2 -11.19 10.48 -6.85
C PHE A 2 -12.23 11.60 -6.80
N GLN A 3 -12.28 12.46 -7.83
CA GLN A 3 -13.14 13.64 -7.87
C GLN A 3 -14.66 13.37 -7.72
N PRO A 4 -15.23 12.30 -8.30
CA PRO A 4 -16.65 11.99 -8.12
C PRO A 4 -17.05 11.58 -6.70
N HIS A 5 -16.08 11.20 -5.85
CA HIS A 5 -16.32 10.68 -4.50
C HIS A 5 -15.85 11.64 -3.40
N GLY A 6 -15.41 12.84 -3.75
CA GLY A 6 -14.93 13.83 -2.78
C GLY A 6 -13.65 13.44 -2.04
N LEU A 7 -12.94 12.39 -2.49
CA LEU A 7 -11.80 11.82 -1.78
C LEU A 7 -10.51 12.65 -1.89
N LEU A 8 -10.46 13.61 -2.81
CA LEU A 8 -9.26 14.43 -3.02
C LEU A 8 -8.88 15.26 -1.79
N SER A 9 -9.84 15.63 -0.94
CA SER A 9 -9.54 16.38 0.30
C SER A 9 -8.81 15.54 1.35
N ALA A 10 -8.81 14.22 1.22
CA ALA A 10 -8.11 13.30 2.12
C ALA A 10 -6.80 12.77 1.53
N VAL A 11 -6.31 13.35 0.42
CA VAL A 11 -5.11 12.89 -0.29
C VAL A 11 -4.15 14.06 -0.47
N ASP A 12 -3.03 14.02 0.25
CA ASP A 12 -1.97 15.05 0.14
C ASP A 12 -1.10 14.87 -1.11
N LEU A 13 -0.86 13.62 -1.53
CA LEU A 13 0.02 13.29 -2.64
C LEU A 13 -0.48 12.05 -3.40
N ILE A 14 -0.39 12.10 -4.74
CA ILE A 14 -0.61 10.95 -5.62
C ILE A 14 0.71 10.57 -6.28
N SER A 15 1.26 9.42 -5.90
CA SER A 15 2.38 8.76 -6.61
C SER A 15 1.81 7.66 -7.50
N ALA A 16 1.88 7.85 -8.83
CA ALA A 16 1.31 6.95 -9.81
C ALA A 16 2.27 6.75 -10.99
N ARG A 17 2.00 5.72 -11.80
CA ARG A 17 2.79 5.44 -13.01
C ARG A 17 2.67 6.61 -13.99
N VAL A 18 3.79 7.26 -14.27
CA VAL A 18 3.94 8.27 -15.32
C VAL A 18 4.84 7.80 -16.47
N ASP A 19 5.67 6.78 -16.21
CA ASP A 19 6.61 6.19 -17.17
C ASP A 19 6.12 4.80 -17.63
N PRO A 20 6.24 4.44 -18.93
CA PRO A 20 5.86 3.12 -19.42
C PRO A 20 6.81 1.99 -18.97
N ASN A 21 7.94 2.26 -18.30
CA ASN A 21 8.90 1.28 -17.83
C ASN A 21 8.28 0.30 -16.83
N PRO A 22 8.08 -0.97 -17.21
CA PRO A 22 7.50 -1.98 -16.32
C PRO A 22 8.41 -2.30 -15.12
N GLY A 23 9.72 -2.01 -15.22
CA GLY A 23 10.68 -2.24 -14.14
C GLY A 23 10.44 -1.38 -12.89
N LEU A 24 9.66 -0.29 -13.00
CA LEU A 24 9.26 0.55 -11.87
C LEU A 24 7.91 0.16 -11.26
N MET A 25 7.25 -0.87 -11.80
CA MET A 25 6.01 -1.39 -11.25
C MET A 25 6.28 -2.35 -10.09
N LYS A 26 5.30 -2.48 -9.19
CA LYS A 26 5.32 -3.48 -8.12
C LYS A 26 5.67 -4.86 -8.70
N PRO A 27 6.59 -5.63 -8.08
CA PRO A 27 7.05 -5.49 -6.70
C PRO A 27 8.18 -4.46 -6.47
N ASN A 28 8.60 -3.70 -7.48
CA ASN A 28 9.56 -2.61 -7.28
C ASN A 28 8.99 -1.58 -6.27
N PRO A 29 9.77 -1.16 -5.26
CA PRO A 29 9.32 -0.20 -4.24
C PRO A 29 9.23 1.24 -4.73
N HIS A 30 9.61 1.54 -5.98
CA HIS A 30 9.75 2.90 -6.53
C HIS A 30 8.58 3.83 -6.19
N LEU A 31 7.33 3.43 -6.46
CA LEU A 31 6.17 4.30 -6.21
C LEU A 31 5.92 4.54 -4.71
N VAL A 32 6.22 3.56 -3.86
CA VAL A 32 6.09 3.66 -2.40
C VAL A 32 7.15 4.61 -1.84
N GLN A 33 8.40 4.46 -2.31
CA GLN A 33 9.51 5.34 -1.94
C GLN A 33 9.27 6.78 -2.40
N GLN A 34 8.77 6.97 -3.63
CA GLN A 34 8.39 8.29 -4.13
C GLN A 34 7.29 8.93 -3.27
N ALA A 35 6.27 8.18 -2.86
CA ALA A 35 5.21 8.70 -2.01
C ALA A 35 5.74 9.08 -0.62
N THR A 36 6.51 8.18 0.01
CA THR A 36 7.08 8.38 1.35
C THR A 36 8.03 9.59 1.36
N LEU A 37 8.90 9.70 0.35
CA LEU A 37 9.80 10.84 0.19
C LEU A 37 9.04 12.15 -0.08
N GLY A 38 8.04 12.12 -0.97
CA GLY A 38 7.25 13.31 -1.31
C GLY A 38 6.44 13.86 -0.15
N LEU A 39 6.07 13.00 0.82
CA LEU A 39 5.39 13.39 2.06
C LEU A 39 6.35 13.69 3.21
N GLY A 40 7.66 13.46 3.05
CA GLY A 40 8.64 13.58 4.14
C GLY A 40 8.38 12.60 5.29
N ALA A 41 7.74 11.47 5.01
CA ALA A 41 7.36 10.48 6.01
C ALA A 41 8.54 9.55 6.35
N ASP A 42 8.60 9.08 7.60
CA ASP A 42 9.54 8.03 8.01
C ASP A 42 8.98 6.67 7.56
N PRO A 43 9.70 5.90 6.72
CA PRO A 43 9.25 4.58 6.29
C PRO A 43 8.90 3.64 7.45
N SER A 44 9.62 3.72 8.57
CA SER A 44 9.39 2.87 9.75
C SER A 44 8.11 3.19 10.52
N LEU A 45 7.54 4.39 10.31
CA LEU A 45 6.26 4.84 10.84
C LEU A 45 5.18 4.92 9.76
N THR A 46 5.46 4.39 8.57
CA THR A 46 4.55 4.42 7.43
C THR A 46 3.99 3.01 7.18
N LEU A 47 2.71 2.94 6.83
CA LEU A 47 2.06 1.72 6.40
C LEU A 47 1.59 1.84 4.94
N LEU A 48 1.59 0.71 4.24
CA LEU A 48 0.92 0.58 2.95
C LEU A 48 -0.18 -0.48 3.07
N VAL A 49 -1.40 -0.06 2.75
CA VAL A 49 -2.56 -0.96 2.63
C VAL A 49 -2.69 -1.41 1.18
N GLY A 50 -2.60 -2.72 0.95
CA GLY A 50 -2.65 -3.31 -0.40
C GLY A 50 -3.39 -4.64 -0.41
N ASP A 51 -3.94 -5.01 -1.56
CA ASP A 51 -4.78 -6.21 -1.69
C ASP A 51 -4.14 -7.32 -2.56
N SER A 52 -2.88 -7.11 -2.96
CA SER A 52 -2.11 -8.01 -3.81
C SER A 52 -0.76 -8.39 -3.19
N ALA A 53 -0.21 -9.53 -3.62
CA ALA A 53 1.11 -9.98 -3.18
C ALA A 53 2.23 -9.00 -3.59
N THR A 54 2.10 -8.34 -4.74
CA THR A 54 3.10 -7.36 -5.20
C THR A 54 3.07 -6.08 -4.37
N ASP A 55 1.93 -5.73 -3.74
CA ASP A 55 1.89 -4.67 -2.73
C ASP A 55 2.75 -5.04 -1.53
N MET A 56 2.58 -6.25 -0.99
CA MET A 56 3.33 -6.69 0.20
C MET A 56 4.84 -6.67 -0.07
N LEU A 57 5.26 -7.23 -1.20
CA LEU A 57 6.66 -7.24 -1.60
C LEU A 57 7.23 -5.81 -1.77
N ALA A 58 6.46 -4.90 -2.40
CA ALA A 58 6.88 -3.51 -2.55
C ALA A 58 6.97 -2.79 -1.20
N SER A 59 6.05 -3.05 -0.27
CA SER A 59 6.09 -2.50 1.10
C SER A 59 7.35 -2.94 1.84
N LYS A 60 7.63 -4.25 1.84
CA LYS A 60 8.83 -4.80 2.50
C LYS A 60 10.11 -4.22 1.89
N ALA A 61 10.18 -4.12 0.56
CA ALA A 61 11.33 -3.54 -0.14
C ALA A 61 11.47 -2.02 0.10
N ALA A 62 10.37 -1.32 0.37
CA ALA A 62 10.38 0.11 0.73
C ALA A 62 10.66 0.36 2.21
N GLY A 63 10.66 -0.68 3.05
CA GLY A 63 10.85 -0.56 4.50
C GLY A 63 9.62 -0.04 5.25
N VAL A 64 8.43 -0.08 4.64
CA VAL A 64 7.16 0.31 5.26
C VAL A 64 6.40 -0.92 5.77
N THR A 65 5.51 -0.73 6.75
CA THR A 65 4.64 -1.81 7.25
C THR A 65 3.68 -2.28 6.15
N ALA A 66 3.64 -3.59 5.90
CA ALA A 66 2.77 -4.20 4.90
C ALA A 66 1.42 -4.60 5.51
N VAL A 67 0.35 -3.89 5.18
CA VAL A 67 -1.01 -4.21 5.62
C VAL A 67 -1.80 -4.84 4.47
N GLY A 68 -2.08 -6.14 4.58
CA GLY A 68 -2.82 -6.90 3.58
C GLY A 68 -4.33 -6.81 3.75
N TYR A 69 -5.03 -6.25 2.76
CA TYR A 69 -6.49 -6.19 2.73
C TYR A 69 -7.11 -7.46 2.11
N ALA A 70 -7.41 -8.42 2.98
CA ALA A 70 -7.88 -9.77 2.66
C ALA A 70 -9.42 -9.88 2.58
N ASN A 71 -10.06 -9.03 1.79
CA ASN A 71 -11.52 -8.95 1.69
C ASN A 71 -12.24 -10.11 0.96
N LYS A 72 -11.52 -11.19 0.63
CA LYS A 72 -12.05 -12.35 -0.09
C LYS A 72 -11.41 -13.65 0.43
N PRO A 73 -12.12 -14.80 0.39
CA PRO A 73 -11.55 -16.09 0.75
C PRO A 73 -10.23 -16.38 0.01
N GLY A 74 -9.26 -16.96 0.71
CA GLY A 74 -7.94 -17.30 0.16
C GLY A 74 -6.96 -16.12 0.01
N LYS A 75 -7.39 -14.86 0.17
CA LYS A 75 -6.46 -13.72 0.15
C LYS A 75 -5.56 -13.69 1.39
N ALA A 76 -6.08 -14.02 2.56
CA ALA A 76 -5.31 -13.99 3.81
C ALA A 76 -4.02 -14.82 3.67
N ASP A 77 -4.13 -16.09 3.30
CA ASP A 77 -2.98 -16.98 3.12
C ASP A 77 -1.99 -16.45 2.08
N ARG A 78 -2.49 -15.97 0.95
CA ARG A 78 -1.64 -15.41 -0.13
C ARG A 78 -0.89 -14.16 0.32
N LEU A 79 -1.54 -13.26 1.05
CA LEU A 79 -0.93 -12.01 1.51
C LEU A 79 0.06 -12.27 2.65
N SER A 80 -0.27 -13.17 3.58
CA SER A 80 0.68 -13.66 4.58
C SER A 80 1.93 -14.27 3.94
N ALA A 81 1.76 -15.15 2.94
CA ALA A 81 2.88 -15.75 2.23
C ALA A 81 3.74 -14.72 1.46
N ALA A 82 3.16 -13.59 1.07
CA ALA A 82 3.86 -12.49 0.41
C ALA A 82 4.53 -11.51 1.39
N GLY A 83 4.41 -11.74 2.71
CA GLY A 83 5.05 -10.93 3.75
C GLY A 83 4.18 -9.82 4.33
N ALA A 84 2.85 -9.96 4.34
CA ALA A 84 2.00 -9.06 5.11
C ALA A 84 2.40 -9.08 6.60
N ASP A 85 2.61 -7.90 7.19
CA ASP A 85 2.86 -7.72 8.62
C ASP A 85 1.54 -7.75 9.41
N VAL A 86 0.47 -7.23 8.82
CA VAL A 86 -0.88 -7.19 9.37
C VAL A 86 -1.88 -7.59 8.28
N LEU A 87 -2.92 -8.33 8.66
CA LEU A 87 -4.05 -8.62 7.78
C LEU A 87 -5.32 -7.96 8.32
N VAL A 88 -6.10 -7.37 7.43
CA VAL A 88 -7.44 -6.86 7.71
C VAL A 88 -8.44 -7.40 6.70
N THR A 89 -9.65 -7.72 7.13
CA THR A 89 -10.71 -8.22 6.23
C THR A 89 -11.70 -7.13 5.81
N SER A 90 -11.73 -6.02 6.55
CA SER A 90 -12.52 -4.82 6.30
C SER A 90 -11.70 -3.55 6.56
N ILE A 91 -11.93 -2.49 5.77
CA ILE A 91 -11.30 -1.17 6.00
C ILE A 91 -11.65 -0.61 7.38
N ASN A 92 -12.81 -0.97 7.94
CA ASN A 92 -13.23 -0.51 9.27
C ASN A 92 -12.28 -0.99 10.38
N GLU A 93 -11.57 -2.10 10.19
CA GLU A 93 -10.59 -2.60 11.16
C GLU A 93 -9.40 -1.63 11.31
N LEU A 94 -9.07 -0.88 10.25
CA LEU A 94 -8.01 0.14 10.31
C LEU A 94 -8.41 1.35 11.16
N LEU A 95 -9.70 1.71 11.17
CA LEU A 95 -10.21 2.85 11.95
C LEU A 95 -10.17 2.60 13.46
N VAL A 96 -10.16 1.34 13.88
CA VAL A 96 -10.15 0.95 15.31
C VAL A 96 -8.71 0.72 15.80
N ALA A 97 -7.77 0.51 14.89
CA ALA A 97 -6.37 0.18 15.19
C ALA A 97 -5.43 1.39 15.18
N LEU A 98 -5.89 2.56 14.72
CA LEU A 98 -5.15 3.83 14.62
C LEU A 98 -5.83 4.89 15.48
#